data_AF-S7QNJ9-F1
#
_entry.id   AF-S7QNJ9-F1
#
_cell.length_a   1.000
_cell.length_b   1.000
_cell.length_c   1.000
_cell.angle_alpha   90.00
_cell.angle_beta   90.00
_cell.angle_gamma   90.00
#
_symmetry.space_group_name_H-M   'P 1'
#
loop_
_entity.id
_entity.type
_entity.pdbx_description
1 polymer ?
#
loop_
_entity_poly.entity_id
_entity_poly.type
_entity_poly.pdbx_seq_one_letter_code
_entity_poly.pdbx_strand_id
1 'polypeptide(L)'
;MSCASLTGVVALENARQVPGKGKTLIFDAQFYLGETSDTPPEPITMVGGLRYYNSNNLSFSQPGLYFVHAIVAKYEKKAYDELYSSVLGGDDYDIVGDIIMLIPIPNADKDTGRHIPLLQVCGSVFEADKNSATFVINAEQRTQVLTDGILPVTAAFPTESARFKNKIPLPGVGTIVYVCGPISDVRRIDNGAPDRFHFSVEQIQFLAKSPVPPRAINPTPPKAPGRKKLQFNFTPNNSSSPPPALSPLSSPQSSPARPQTPTPSSNTRASKRARTDS
;
A
#
# COMPACT_ATOMS: atom_id res chain seq x y z
N MET A 1 -9.31 -11.15 -15.16
CA MET A 1 -8.51 -10.02 -14.68
C MET A 1 -8.76 -9.89 -13.19
N SER A 2 -7.70 -9.87 -12.38
CA SER A 2 -7.80 -9.77 -10.93
C SER A 2 -6.93 -8.61 -10.45
N CYS A 3 -7.30 -8.00 -9.33
CA CYS A 3 -6.52 -6.95 -8.69
C CYS A 3 -6.93 -6.82 -7.22
N ALA A 4 -6.02 -6.30 -6.40
CA ALA A 4 -6.37 -5.84 -5.05
C ALA A 4 -5.67 -4.53 -4.72
N SER A 5 -6.44 -3.56 -4.25
CA SER A 5 -5.92 -2.27 -3.80
C SER A 5 -6.35 -1.97 -2.38
N LEU A 6 -5.47 -1.30 -1.66
CA LEU A 6 -5.64 -0.89 -0.28
C LEU A 6 -5.68 0.64 -0.21
N THR A 7 -6.69 1.17 0.46
CA THR A 7 -6.87 2.61 0.66
C THR A 7 -7.03 2.91 2.14
N GLY A 8 -6.27 3.84 2.69
CA GLY A 8 -6.41 4.21 4.09
C GLY A 8 -5.32 5.14 4.59
N VAL A 9 -5.40 5.46 5.88
CA VAL A 9 -4.33 6.16 6.60
C VAL A 9 -3.26 5.16 6.98
N VAL A 10 -2.00 5.54 6.76
CA VAL A 10 -0.83 4.70 7.01
C VAL A 10 0.27 5.51 7.68
N ALA A 11 0.98 4.90 8.62
CA ALA A 11 2.24 5.42 9.12
C ALA A 11 3.37 4.95 8.20
N LEU A 12 4.05 5.89 7.54
CA LEU A 12 5.22 5.59 6.72
C LEU A 12 6.49 5.86 7.52
N GLU A 13 7.34 4.85 7.60
CA GLU A 13 8.60 4.84 8.33
C GLU A 13 9.76 4.40 7.44
N ASN A 14 10.97 4.72 7.90
CA ASN A 14 12.24 4.26 7.34
C ASN A 14 12.28 4.40 5.81
N ALA A 15 12.04 5.60 5.25
CA ALA A 15 12.09 5.78 3.80
C ALA A 15 13.48 5.47 3.27
N ARG A 16 13.55 4.54 2.31
CA ARG A 16 14.80 4.05 1.71
C ARG A 16 14.77 4.29 0.22
N GLN A 17 15.85 4.83 -0.35
CA GLN A 17 15.99 4.96 -1.79
C GLN A 17 16.39 3.63 -2.41
N VAL A 18 15.76 3.26 -3.52
CA VAL A 18 16.11 2.03 -4.24
C VAL A 18 17.40 2.25 -5.04
N PRO A 19 18.44 1.43 -4.86
CA PRO A 19 19.69 1.56 -5.61
C PRO A 19 19.46 1.60 -7.12
N GLY A 20 20.07 2.57 -7.80
CA GLY A 20 19.92 2.76 -9.25
C GLY A 20 18.57 3.32 -9.72
N LYS A 21 17.58 3.53 -8.83
CA LYS A 21 16.26 4.09 -9.16
C LYS A 21 16.06 5.43 -8.46
N GLY A 22 16.57 6.49 -9.07
CA GLY A 22 16.81 7.79 -8.41
C GLY A 22 15.63 8.40 -7.65
N LYS A 23 14.39 8.29 -8.12
CA LYS A 23 13.21 8.87 -7.43
C LYS A 23 12.33 7.82 -6.74
N THR A 24 12.78 6.59 -6.65
CA THR A 24 12.00 5.51 -6.07
C THR A 24 12.36 5.33 -4.61
N LEU A 25 11.33 5.36 -3.76
CA LEU A 25 11.44 5.13 -2.33
C LEU A 25 10.69 3.85 -1.95
N ILE A 26 11.16 3.19 -0.90
CA ILE A 26 10.48 2.11 -0.18
C ILE A 26 10.23 2.58 1.24
N PHE A 27 9.05 2.30 1.77
CA PHE A 27 8.65 2.61 3.13
C PHE A 27 8.27 1.32 3.87
N ASP A 28 8.53 1.32 5.16
CA ASP A 28 7.84 0.42 6.08
C ASP A 28 6.50 1.09 6.42
N ALA A 29 5.42 0.47 5.98
CA ALA A 29 4.08 1.03 6.02
C ALA A 29 3.26 0.28 7.08
N GLN A 30 2.82 0.98 8.13
CA GLN A 30 2.02 0.38 9.19
C GLN A 30 0.56 0.82 9.09
N PHE A 31 -0.33 -0.15 8.94
CA PHE A 31 -1.77 0.04 8.93
C PHE A 31 -2.37 -0.41 10.26
N TYR A 32 -3.33 0.36 10.77
CA TYR A 32 -4.12 0.00 11.93
C TYR A 32 -5.29 -0.90 11.52
N LEU A 33 -5.48 -2.03 12.22
CA LEU A 33 -6.56 -2.99 11.97
C LEU A 33 -7.59 -3.06 13.10
N GLY A 34 -7.36 -2.36 14.21
CA GLY A 34 -8.20 -2.42 15.40
C GLY A 34 -7.38 -2.58 16.67
N GLU A 35 -8.05 -3.01 17.72
CA GLU A 35 -7.47 -3.26 19.04
C GLU A 35 -7.84 -4.67 19.50
N THR A 36 -6.98 -5.32 20.29
CA THR A 36 -7.32 -6.57 20.95
C THR A 36 -8.35 -6.34 22.05
N SER A 37 -9.04 -7.41 22.46
CA SER A 37 -9.96 -7.37 23.62
C SER A 37 -9.24 -7.42 24.97
N ASP A 38 -7.90 -7.40 24.99
CA ASP A 38 -7.11 -7.49 26.21
C ASP A 38 -7.17 -6.18 27.02
N THR A 39 -6.72 -6.22 28.27
CA THR A 39 -6.66 -5.04 29.14
C THR A 39 -5.22 -4.82 29.61
N PRO A 40 -4.52 -3.76 29.13
CA PRO A 40 -4.99 -2.72 28.21
C PRO A 40 -5.12 -3.23 26.76
N PRO A 41 -5.99 -2.59 25.94
CA PRO A 41 -6.13 -2.96 24.53
C PRO A 41 -4.84 -2.68 23.77
N GLU A 42 -4.37 -3.66 23.00
CA GLU A 42 -3.18 -3.51 22.15
C GLU A 42 -3.58 -3.30 20.69
N PRO A 43 -2.95 -2.39 19.95
CA PRO A 43 -3.27 -2.15 18.56
C PRO A 43 -2.86 -3.34 17.68
N ILE A 44 -3.80 -3.84 16.89
CA ILE A 44 -3.55 -4.81 15.84
C ILE A 44 -3.06 -4.05 14.61
N THR A 45 -1.92 -4.49 14.05
CA THR A 45 -1.31 -3.81 12.90
C THR A 45 -0.94 -4.77 11.78
N MET A 46 -0.95 -4.22 10.57
CA MET A 46 -0.45 -4.86 9.37
C MET A 46 0.72 -4.05 8.82
N VAL A 47 1.82 -4.72 8.51
CA VAL A 47 3.06 -4.09 8.03
C VAL A 47 3.25 -4.40 6.56
N GLY A 48 3.48 -3.36 5.76
CA GLY A 48 3.72 -3.45 4.32
C GLY A 48 5.06 -2.89 3.90
N GLY A 49 5.70 -3.53 2.93
CA GLY A 49 6.81 -2.96 2.17
C GLY A 49 6.27 -2.23 0.94
N LEU A 50 6.10 -0.90 1.03
CA LEU A 50 5.44 -0.13 -0.02
C LEU A 50 6.42 0.75 -0.80
N ARG A 51 6.39 0.62 -2.12
CA ARG A 51 7.22 1.39 -3.04
C ARG A 51 6.46 2.61 -3.56
N TYR A 52 7.16 3.74 -3.73
CA TYR A 52 6.59 4.98 -4.23
C TYR A 52 7.55 5.66 -5.19
N TYR A 53 7.03 6.19 -6.30
CA TYR A 53 7.80 7.03 -7.21
C TYR A 53 7.60 8.51 -6.85
N ASN A 54 8.62 9.11 -6.23
CA ASN A 54 8.61 10.48 -5.75
C ASN A 54 8.88 11.49 -6.88
N SER A 55 7.98 11.57 -7.85
CA SER A 55 8.09 12.49 -8.99
C SER A 55 8.23 13.96 -8.55
N ASN A 56 7.51 14.31 -7.49
CA ASN A 56 7.37 15.67 -6.96
C ASN A 56 8.47 16.08 -5.97
N ASN A 57 9.48 15.23 -5.75
CA ASN A 57 10.57 15.48 -4.79
C ASN A 57 10.06 15.84 -3.38
N LEU A 58 9.00 15.16 -2.92
CA LEU A 58 8.48 15.29 -1.57
C LEU A 58 9.55 14.94 -0.53
N SER A 59 9.60 15.71 0.56
CA SER A 59 10.34 15.39 1.76
C SER A 59 9.43 14.67 2.75
N PHE A 60 9.92 13.60 3.38
CA PHE A 60 9.13 12.78 4.31
C PHE A 60 9.63 13.01 5.74
N SER A 61 8.75 13.51 6.61
CA SER A 61 8.95 13.42 8.06
C SER A 61 8.74 11.98 8.51
N GLN A 62 9.65 11.44 9.32
CA GLN A 62 9.59 10.04 9.77
C GLN A 62 9.59 9.96 11.29
N PRO A 63 8.66 9.20 11.90
CA PRO A 63 7.45 8.63 11.28
C PRO A 63 6.48 9.74 10.80
N GLY A 64 5.68 9.46 9.77
CA GLY A 64 4.65 10.40 9.27
C GLY A 64 3.37 9.69 8.84
N LEU A 65 2.22 10.35 9.03
CA LEU A 65 0.91 9.84 8.60
C LEU A 65 0.52 10.37 7.22
N TYR A 66 0.06 9.44 6.38
CA TYR A 66 -0.32 9.72 5.00
C TYR A 66 -1.63 9.00 4.68
N PHE A 67 -2.47 9.62 3.87
CA PHE A 67 -3.53 8.89 3.18
C PHE A 67 -2.95 8.30 1.90
N VAL A 68 -3.10 6.99 1.72
CA VAL A 68 -2.55 6.28 0.56
C VAL A 68 -3.62 5.47 -0.18
N HIS A 69 -3.42 5.33 -1.48
CA HIS A 69 -4.02 4.30 -2.30
C HIS A 69 -2.89 3.48 -2.94
N ALA A 70 -2.85 2.19 -2.68
CA ALA A 70 -1.78 1.29 -3.11
C ALA A 70 -2.33 0.01 -3.74
N ILE A 71 -1.62 -0.54 -4.72
CA ILE A 71 -1.83 -1.91 -5.21
C ILE A 71 -0.97 -2.86 -4.36
N VAL A 72 -1.54 -3.96 -3.85
CA VAL A 72 -0.89 -4.76 -2.79
C VAL A 72 -0.99 -6.27 -2.98
N ALA A 73 0.13 -6.97 -2.97
CA ALA A 73 0.19 -8.43 -2.93
C ALA A 73 0.60 -8.92 -1.53
N LYS A 74 0.37 -10.21 -1.27
CA LYS A 74 0.93 -10.85 -0.08
C LYS A 74 2.45 -10.81 -0.14
N TYR A 75 3.09 -10.59 1.00
CA TYR A 75 4.54 -10.68 1.08
C TYR A 75 5.04 -12.11 0.77
N GLU A 76 6.13 -12.19 0.01
CA GLU A 76 6.86 -13.43 -0.27
C GLU A 76 8.33 -13.21 0.06
N LYS A 77 9.01 -14.22 0.61
CA LYS A 77 10.41 -14.10 1.04
C LYS A 77 11.36 -13.63 -0.08
N LYS A 78 11.06 -13.97 -1.34
CA LYS A 78 11.83 -13.53 -2.52
C LYS A 78 11.79 -12.00 -2.74
N ALA A 79 10.81 -11.31 -2.17
CA ALA A 79 10.69 -9.85 -2.23
C ALA A 79 11.67 -9.13 -1.29
N TYR A 80 12.24 -9.82 -0.30
CA TYR A 80 13.02 -9.18 0.76
C TYR A 80 14.28 -8.48 0.23
N ASP A 81 14.94 -9.04 -0.78
CA ASP A 81 16.17 -8.47 -1.32
C ASP A 81 15.93 -7.07 -1.91
N GLU A 82 14.75 -6.82 -2.47
CA GLU A 82 14.36 -5.48 -2.94
C GLU A 82 13.84 -4.60 -1.79
N LEU A 83 13.20 -5.19 -0.78
CA LEU A 83 12.58 -4.47 0.34
C LEU A 83 13.51 -4.21 1.53
N TYR A 84 14.76 -4.67 1.45
CA TYR A 84 15.71 -4.74 2.56
C TYR A 84 15.60 -3.54 3.51
N SER A 85 15.49 -3.87 4.79
CA SER A 85 15.41 -2.93 5.89
C SER A 85 16.46 -3.28 6.93
N SER A 86 17.11 -2.27 7.50
CA SER A 86 18.02 -2.46 8.64
C SER A 86 17.27 -2.65 9.96
N VAL A 87 15.97 -2.32 10.00
CA VAL A 87 15.12 -2.35 11.20
C VAL A 87 14.34 -3.66 11.25
N LEU A 88 13.44 -3.85 10.29
CA LEU A 88 12.64 -5.05 10.07
C LEU A 88 13.39 -6.14 9.31
N GLY A 89 13.15 -7.40 9.67
CA GLY A 89 13.50 -8.58 8.89
C GLY A 89 12.40 -8.97 7.91
N GLY A 90 12.68 -9.96 7.05
CA GLY A 90 11.74 -10.38 6.02
C GLY A 90 10.41 -10.89 6.58
N ASP A 91 10.44 -11.60 7.71
CA ASP A 91 9.22 -12.19 8.29
C ASP A 91 8.34 -11.14 9.01
N ASP A 92 8.76 -9.88 9.08
CA ASP A 92 7.98 -8.80 9.70
C ASP A 92 6.89 -8.24 8.75
N TYR A 93 6.98 -8.50 7.43
CA TYR A 93 6.07 -7.95 6.42
C TYR A 93 4.87 -8.88 6.15
N ASP A 94 3.68 -8.28 6.11
CA ASP A 94 2.43 -8.95 5.72
C ASP A 94 2.15 -8.75 4.22
N ILE A 95 2.40 -7.55 3.70
CA ILE A 95 2.10 -7.18 2.30
C ILE A 95 3.27 -6.47 1.63
N VAL A 96 3.23 -6.44 0.30
CA VAL A 96 4.13 -5.63 -0.54
C VAL A 96 3.33 -4.93 -1.61
N GLY A 97 3.75 -3.76 -2.05
CA GLY A 97 2.93 -3.01 -2.99
C GLY A 97 3.55 -1.75 -3.55
N ASP A 98 2.76 -1.09 -4.39
CA ASP A 98 3.11 0.19 -4.99
C ASP A 98 2.07 1.24 -4.63
N ILE A 99 2.52 2.35 -4.05
CA ILE A 99 1.70 3.51 -3.75
C ILE A 99 1.44 4.26 -5.05
N ILE A 100 0.16 4.36 -5.41
CA ILE A 100 -0.33 5.07 -6.59
C ILE A 100 -0.69 6.50 -6.24
N MET A 101 -1.27 6.71 -5.07
CA MET A 101 -1.64 8.03 -4.54
C MET A 101 -1.12 8.17 -3.11
N LEU A 102 -0.54 9.33 -2.81
CA LEU A 102 -0.01 9.67 -1.49
C LEU A 102 -0.37 11.11 -1.18
N ILE A 103 -1.06 11.32 -0.05
CA ILE A 103 -1.46 12.63 0.44
C ILE A 103 -0.93 12.76 1.87
N PRO A 104 0.02 13.68 2.15
CA PRO A 104 0.47 13.95 3.51
C PRO A 104 -0.68 14.46 4.38
N ILE A 105 -0.72 14.01 5.64
CA ILE A 105 -1.67 14.51 6.64
C ILE A 105 -0.88 15.37 7.63
N PRO A 106 -0.76 16.70 7.39
CA PRO A 106 -0.01 17.57 8.29
C PRO A 106 -0.70 17.66 9.64
N ASN A 107 0.10 17.74 10.72
CA ASN A 107 -0.40 17.86 12.10
C ASN A 107 -1.33 16.71 12.54
N ALA A 108 -1.21 15.53 11.91
CA ALA A 108 -1.96 14.36 12.31
C ALA A 108 -1.52 13.91 13.70
N ASP A 109 -2.50 13.70 14.58
CA ASP A 109 -2.28 13.03 15.86
C ASP A 109 -2.31 11.50 15.68
N LYS A 110 -2.07 10.77 16.77
CA LYS A 110 -2.12 9.30 16.74
C LYS A 110 -3.52 8.78 16.40
N ASP A 111 -4.56 9.48 16.82
CA ASP A 111 -5.94 9.07 16.60
C ASP A 111 -6.33 9.14 15.13
N THR A 112 -5.76 10.10 14.39
CA THR A 112 -5.84 10.19 12.93
C THR A 112 -5.28 8.95 12.25
N GLY A 113 -4.30 8.27 12.86
CA GLY A 113 -3.76 7.00 12.34
C GLY A 113 -4.69 5.80 12.56
N ARG A 114 -5.65 5.89 13.48
CA ARG A 114 -6.50 4.77 13.92
C ARG A 114 -7.71 4.55 13.01
N HIS A 115 -7.49 4.55 11.70
CA HIS A 115 -8.52 4.24 10.70
C HIS A 115 -8.20 2.92 10.02
N ILE A 116 -9.16 1.99 10.07
CA ILE A 116 -9.06 0.69 9.42
C ILE A 116 -9.05 0.91 7.90
N PRO A 117 -8.07 0.38 7.16
CA PRO A 117 -7.99 0.58 5.72
C PRO A 117 -9.08 -0.22 4.99
N LEU A 118 -9.55 0.34 3.88
CA LEU A 118 -10.47 -0.29 2.95
C LEU A 118 -9.69 -1.12 1.94
N LEU A 119 -10.04 -2.40 1.83
CA LEU A 119 -9.53 -3.30 0.81
C LEU A 119 -10.57 -3.43 -0.30
N GLN A 120 -10.09 -3.28 -1.53
CA GLN A 120 -10.88 -3.44 -2.74
C GLN A 120 -10.28 -4.60 -3.53
N VAL A 121 -11.09 -5.59 -3.88
CA VAL A 121 -10.63 -6.80 -4.57
C VAL A 121 -11.54 -7.08 -5.74
N CYS A 122 -10.94 -7.36 -6.89
CA CYS A 122 -11.63 -7.92 -8.04
C CYS A 122 -10.99 -9.27 -8.37
N GLY A 123 -11.80 -10.32 -8.53
CA GLY A 123 -11.29 -11.64 -8.89
C GLY A 123 -12.36 -12.71 -8.97
N SER A 124 -11.94 -13.91 -9.37
CA SER A 124 -12.81 -15.08 -9.38
C SER A 124 -12.90 -15.68 -7.99
N VAL A 125 -14.11 -16.02 -7.56
CA VAL A 125 -14.34 -16.74 -6.32
C VAL A 125 -13.78 -18.16 -6.43
N PHE A 126 -12.88 -18.51 -5.52
CA PHE A 126 -12.21 -19.82 -5.45
C PHE A 126 -12.98 -20.79 -4.55
N GLU A 127 -13.44 -20.33 -3.40
CA GLU A 127 -14.24 -21.10 -2.44
C GLU A 127 -15.41 -20.24 -1.94
N ALA A 128 -16.51 -20.87 -1.56
CA ALA A 128 -17.65 -20.20 -0.94
C ALA A 128 -18.27 -21.12 0.11
N ASP A 129 -18.48 -20.59 1.31
CA ASP A 129 -19.14 -21.29 2.42
C ASP A 129 -20.44 -20.57 2.79
N LYS A 130 -21.55 -21.30 2.60
CA LYS A 130 -22.90 -20.81 2.90
C LYS A 130 -23.17 -20.72 4.40
N ASN A 131 -22.52 -21.56 5.21
CA ASN A 131 -22.79 -21.64 6.64
C ASN A 131 -22.17 -20.43 7.37
N SER A 132 -20.95 -20.05 6.98
CA SER A 132 -20.27 -18.87 7.51
C SER A 132 -20.54 -17.59 6.72
N ALA A 133 -21.28 -17.66 5.61
CA ALA A 133 -21.47 -16.55 4.67
C ALA A 133 -20.15 -15.91 4.22
N THR A 134 -19.15 -16.76 3.91
CA THR A 134 -17.83 -16.33 3.48
C THR A 134 -17.49 -16.83 2.08
N PHE A 135 -16.57 -16.14 1.41
CA PHE A 135 -16.00 -16.60 0.16
C PHE A 135 -14.55 -16.14 0.00
N VAL A 136 -13.80 -16.86 -0.83
CA VAL A 136 -12.37 -16.67 -1.04
C VAL A 136 -12.09 -16.14 -2.44
N ILE A 137 -11.17 -15.19 -2.54
CA ILE A 137 -10.59 -14.74 -3.81
C ILE A 137 -9.07 -14.81 -3.70
N ASN A 138 -8.42 -15.38 -4.72
CA ASN A 138 -6.96 -15.30 -4.88
C ASN A 138 -6.67 -14.18 -5.88
N ALA A 139 -6.41 -12.97 -5.37
CA ALA A 139 -6.27 -11.82 -6.24
C ALA A 139 -4.88 -11.73 -6.85
N GLU A 140 -4.73 -12.24 -8.07
CA GLU A 140 -3.47 -12.20 -8.82
C GLU A 140 -3.20 -10.77 -9.31
N GLN A 141 -2.03 -10.22 -8.97
CA GLN A 141 -1.60 -8.93 -9.49
C GLN A 141 -0.10 -8.75 -9.50
N ARG A 142 0.35 -7.89 -10.40
CA ARG A 142 1.74 -7.49 -10.51
C ARG A 142 1.99 -6.22 -9.71
N THR A 143 2.98 -6.26 -8.83
CA THR A 143 3.60 -5.07 -8.23
C THR A 143 5.00 -4.89 -8.85
N GLN A 144 5.65 -3.77 -8.56
CA GLN A 144 7.02 -3.56 -9.02
C GLN A 144 8.03 -4.47 -8.30
N VAL A 145 7.64 -5.04 -7.15
CA VAL A 145 8.45 -5.98 -6.35
C VAL A 145 8.12 -7.44 -6.68
N LEU A 146 6.86 -7.74 -6.98
CA LEU A 146 6.39 -9.10 -7.30
C LEU A 146 5.71 -9.14 -8.66
N THR A 147 6.32 -9.87 -9.61
CA THR A 147 5.78 -10.02 -10.97
C THR A 147 4.51 -10.87 -11.04
N ASP A 148 4.38 -11.83 -10.13
CA ASP A 148 3.36 -12.87 -10.05
C ASP A 148 2.72 -12.90 -8.66
N GLY A 149 2.52 -11.72 -8.07
CA GLY A 149 1.97 -11.58 -6.72
C GLY A 149 0.52 -12.05 -6.62
N ILE A 150 0.16 -12.58 -5.46
CA ILE A 150 -1.22 -12.96 -5.13
C ILE A 150 -1.58 -12.37 -3.77
N LEU A 151 -2.77 -11.77 -3.65
CA LEU A 151 -3.37 -11.44 -2.36
C LEU A 151 -4.54 -12.41 -2.09
N PRO A 152 -4.35 -13.47 -1.30
CA PRO A 152 -5.42 -14.37 -0.91
C PRO A 152 -6.30 -13.70 0.15
N VAL A 153 -7.58 -13.53 -0.15
CA VAL A 153 -8.54 -12.86 0.74
C VAL A 153 -9.70 -13.77 1.09
N THR A 154 -10.19 -13.63 2.32
CA THR A 154 -11.51 -14.14 2.73
C THR A 154 -12.41 -12.96 3.01
N ALA A 155 -13.48 -12.88 2.23
CA ALA A 155 -14.54 -11.91 2.41
C ALA A 155 -15.67 -12.53 3.23
N ALA A 156 -16.13 -11.84 4.28
CA ALA A 156 -17.23 -12.28 5.12
C ALA A 156 -18.36 -11.24 5.11
N PHE A 157 -19.60 -11.68 4.93
CA PHE A 157 -20.75 -10.78 5.09
C PHE A 157 -21.04 -10.55 6.58
N PRO A 158 -21.16 -9.29 7.04
CA PRO A 158 -21.54 -9.00 8.42
C PRO A 158 -23.00 -9.41 8.65
N THR A 159 -23.22 -10.52 9.36
CA THR A 159 -24.56 -11.11 9.59
C THR A 159 -25.47 -10.22 10.43
N GLU A 160 -24.87 -9.37 11.24
CA GLU A 160 -25.49 -8.36 12.08
C GLU A 160 -25.91 -7.11 11.29
N SER A 161 -25.42 -6.93 10.06
CA SER A 161 -25.76 -5.77 9.24
C SER A 161 -27.18 -5.85 8.72
N ALA A 162 -27.96 -4.78 8.94
CA ALA A 162 -29.31 -4.63 8.41
C ALA A 162 -29.37 -4.81 6.87
N ARG A 163 -28.28 -4.50 6.16
CA ARG A 163 -28.18 -4.64 4.70
C ARG A 163 -28.25 -6.11 4.24
N PHE A 164 -27.71 -7.04 5.02
CA PHE A 164 -27.57 -8.45 4.62
C PHE A 164 -28.48 -9.40 5.40
N LYS A 165 -29.18 -8.90 6.42
CA LYS A 165 -30.08 -9.68 7.29
C LYS A 165 -31.10 -10.56 6.53
N ASN A 166 -31.67 -10.06 5.44
CA ASN A 166 -32.75 -10.75 4.71
C ASN A 166 -32.24 -11.67 3.59
N LYS A 167 -31.18 -11.25 2.88
CA LYS A 167 -30.65 -12.00 1.74
C LYS A 167 -29.18 -11.65 1.53
N ILE A 168 -28.32 -12.63 1.78
CA ILE A 168 -26.89 -12.52 1.52
C ILE A 168 -26.64 -12.82 0.03
N PRO A 169 -26.10 -11.87 -0.75
CA PRO A 169 -25.75 -12.11 -2.14
C PRO A 169 -24.41 -12.86 -2.19
N LEU A 170 -24.40 -14.11 -1.73
CA LEU A 170 -23.18 -14.93 -1.68
C LEU A 170 -22.81 -15.40 -3.11
N PRO A 171 -21.62 -15.06 -3.62
CA PRO A 171 -21.19 -15.53 -4.94
C PRO A 171 -20.85 -17.02 -4.94
N GLY A 172 -21.16 -17.70 -6.04
CA GLY A 172 -20.72 -19.07 -6.27
C GLY A 172 -19.29 -19.14 -6.78
N VAL A 173 -18.64 -20.29 -6.60
CA VAL A 173 -17.30 -20.58 -7.17
C VAL A 173 -17.28 -20.30 -8.68
N GLY A 174 -16.20 -19.67 -9.15
CA GLY A 174 -16.02 -19.25 -10.55
C GLY A 174 -16.71 -17.92 -10.91
N THR A 175 -17.51 -17.34 -10.02
CA THR A 175 -18.09 -16.00 -10.24
C THR A 175 -16.99 -14.95 -10.11
N ILE A 176 -16.92 -14.03 -11.07
CA ILE A 176 -16.03 -12.87 -11.01
C ILE A 176 -16.78 -11.74 -10.32
N VAL A 177 -16.22 -11.26 -9.22
CA VAL A 177 -16.82 -10.20 -8.40
C VAL A 177 -15.83 -9.08 -8.17
N TYR A 178 -16.35 -7.88 -7.97
CA TYR A 178 -15.68 -6.79 -7.27
C TYR A 178 -16.26 -6.69 -5.87
N VAL A 179 -15.41 -6.60 -4.86
CA VAL A 179 -15.79 -6.55 -3.45
C VAL A 179 -14.94 -5.53 -2.73
N CYS A 180 -15.55 -4.81 -1.79
CA CYS A 180 -14.91 -3.75 -1.02
C CYS A 180 -15.37 -3.78 0.44
N GLY A 181 -14.45 -3.49 1.35
CA GLY A 181 -14.75 -3.22 2.76
C GLY A 181 -13.50 -3.21 3.65
N PRO A 182 -13.68 -3.03 4.97
CA PRO A 182 -12.56 -2.85 5.89
C PRO A 182 -11.85 -4.16 6.19
N ILE A 183 -10.51 -4.14 6.19
CA ILE A 183 -9.70 -5.28 6.64
C ILE A 183 -9.91 -5.47 8.14
N SER A 184 -10.26 -6.68 8.55
CA SER A 184 -10.46 -7.01 9.96
C SER A 184 -9.26 -7.71 10.58
N ASP A 185 -8.58 -8.58 9.81
CA ASP A 185 -7.50 -9.41 10.34
C ASP A 185 -6.56 -9.94 9.24
N VAL A 186 -5.35 -10.32 9.64
CA VAL A 186 -4.39 -11.06 8.83
C VAL A 186 -4.15 -12.41 9.50
N ARG A 187 -4.75 -13.45 8.94
CA ARG A 187 -4.47 -14.83 9.36
C ARG A 187 -3.04 -15.17 9.00
N ARG A 188 -2.29 -15.62 9.99
CA ARG A 188 -0.90 -16.05 9.84
C ARG A 188 -0.81 -17.56 10.07
N ILE A 189 0.15 -18.21 9.42
CA ILE A 189 0.49 -19.59 9.73
C ILE A 189 1.43 -19.64 10.96
N ASP A 190 1.74 -20.83 11.47
CA ASP A 190 2.51 -21.01 12.72
C ASP A 190 3.87 -20.30 12.75
N ASN A 191 4.44 -19.99 11.59
CA ASN A 191 5.70 -19.25 11.47
C ASN A 191 5.52 -17.71 11.45
N GLY A 192 4.33 -17.19 11.68
CA GLY A 192 4.04 -15.76 11.64
C GLY A 192 3.91 -15.16 10.23
N ALA A 193 4.19 -15.91 9.15
CA ALA A 193 4.01 -15.44 7.80
C ALA A 193 2.51 -15.26 7.48
N PRO A 194 2.15 -14.24 6.67
CA PRO A 194 0.78 -14.03 6.24
C PRO A 194 0.30 -15.23 5.43
N ASP A 195 -0.86 -15.76 5.80
CA ASP A 195 -1.60 -16.75 5.00
C ASP A 195 -2.62 -16.03 4.14
N ARG A 196 -3.49 -15.25 4.81
CA ARG A 196 -4.75 -14.78 4.24
C ARG A 196 -5.27 -13.52 4.92
N PHE A 197 -5.89 -12.64 4.14
CA PHE A 197 -6.41 -11.36 4.62
C PHE A 197 -7.93 -11.43 4.73
N HIS A 198 -8.45 -11.15 5.92
CA HIS A 198 -9.87 -11.19 6.20
C HIS A 198 -10.43 -9.77 6.17
N PHE A 199 -11.57 -9.59 5.51
CA PHE A 199 -12.24 -8.29 5.48
C PHE A 199 -13.76 -8.45 5.43
N SER A 200 -14.45 -7.47 6.01
CA SER A 200 -15.91 -7.43 6.08
C SER A 200 -16.48 -6.86 4.78
N VAL A 201 -17.47 -7.53 4.18
CA VAL A 201 -18.07 -7.07 2.93
C VAL A 201 -18.99 -5.88 3.19
N GLU A 202 -18.61 -4.71 2.70
CA GLU A 202 -19.51 -3.55 2.64
C GLU A 202 -20.23 -3.48 1.30
N GLN A 203 -19.50 -3.72 0.21
CA GLN A 203 -20.02 -3.66 -1.15
C GLN A 203 -19.56 -4.86 -1.96
N ILE A 204 -20.47 -5.43 -2.75
CA ILE A 204 -20.19 -6.48 -3.72
C ILE A 204 -20.90 -6.17 -5.05
N GLN A 205 -20.21 -6.42 -6.16
CA GLN A 205 -20.73 -6.33 -7.51
C GLN A 205 -20.38 -7.60 -8.28
N PHE A 206 -21.37 -8.14 -8.98
CA PHE A 206 -21.23 -9.34 -9.81
C PHE A 206 -20.88 -8.91 -11.23
N LEU A 207 -19.71 -9.30 -11.72
CA LEU A 207 -19.19 -8.82 -12.99
C LEU A 207 -19.42 -9.85 -14.11
N ALA A 208 -19.04 -11.10 -13.88
CA ALA A 208 -19.12 -12.17 -14.88
C ALA A 208 -19.05 -13.56 -14.23
N LYS A 209 -19.12 -14.62 -15.06
CA LYS A 209 -18.75 -15.99 -14.68
C LYS A 209 -17.50 -16.40 -15.46
N SER A 210 -16.48 -16.89 -14.76
CA SER A 210 -15.29 -17.45 -15.37
C SER A 210 -15.61 -18.84 -15.96
N PRO A 211 -15.24 -19.12 -17.21
CA PRO A 211 -15.28 -20.49 -17.75
C PRO A 211 -14.11 -21.34 -17.24
N VAL A 212 -13.07 -20.73 -16.66
CA VAL A 212 -11.85 -21.40 -16.20
C VAL A 212 -11.90 -21.58 -14.68
N PRO A 213 -11.66 -22.81 -14.17
CA PRO A 213 -11.58 -23.06 -12.74
C PRO A 213 -10.47 -22.22 -12.09
N PRO A 214 -10.71 -21.69 -10.88
CA PRO A 214 -9.74 -20.86 -10.19
C PRO A 214 -8.57 -21.73 -9.64
N ARG A 215 -7.35 -21.16 -9.65
CA ARG A 215 -6.12 -21.88 -9.30
C ARG A 215 -5.96 -22.02 -7.78
N ALA A 216 -5.68 -23.24 -7.32
CA ALA A 216 -5.36 -23.52 -5.93
C ALA A 216 -3.93 -23.06 -5.57
N ILE A 217 -3.75 -22.59 -4.32
CA ILE A 217 -2.45 -22.20 -3.78
C ILE A 217 -2.02 -23.26 -2.75
N ASN A 218 -0.83 -23.83 -2.91
CA ASN A 218 -0.23 -24.74 -1.92
C ASN A 218 0.66 -23.95 -0.96
N PRO A 219 0.38 -23.90 0.35
CA PRO A 219 1.26 -23.26 1.32
C PRO A 219 2.52 -24.10 1.54
N THR A 220 3.69 -23.46 1.65
CA THR A 220 4.96 -24.10 2.04
C THR A 220 5.43 -23.49 3.38
N PRO A 221 5.68 -24.28 4.44
CA PRO A 221 6.06 -23.72 5.73
C PRO A 221 7.58 -23.69 5.96
N PRO A 222 8.20 -22.52 6.16
CA PRO A 222 9.48 -22.40 6.86
C PRO A 222 9.29 -22.02 8.35
N LYS A 223 10.26 -22.24 9.23
CA LYS A 223 10.26 -21.79 10.65
C LYS A 223 10.67 -20.32 10.78
N ALA A 224 10.09 -19.56 11.72
CA ALA A 224 10.53 -18.18 11.99
C ALA A 224 10.54 -17.77 13.49
N PRO A 225 11.33 -16.74 13.84
CA PRO A 225 11.48 -16.16 15.19
C PRO A 225 10.56 -14.93 15.42
N GLY A 226 10.60 -14.32 16.61
CA GLY A 226 9.70 -13.23 17.03
C GLY A 226 9.85 -11.90 16.25
N ARG A 227 8.74 -11.14 16.18
CA ARG A 227 8.55 -9.91 15.39
C ARG A 227 9.20 -8.69 16.02
N LYS A 228 9.83 -7.83 15.21
CA LYS A 228 10.39 -6.54 15.66
C LYS A 228 9.34 -5.43 15.64
N LYS A 229 9.49 -4.42 16.51
CA LYS A 229 8.54 -3.29 16.63
C LYS A 229 9.03 -2.07 15.84
N LEU A 230 8.11 -1.43 15.11
CA LEU A 230 8.29 -0.13 14.44
C LEU A 230 8.26 1.04 15.44
N GLN A 231 8.67 2.24 15.00
CA GLN A 231 8.72 3.42 15.87
C GLN A 231 7.34 4.01 16.10
N PHE A 232 6.45 3.98 15.09
CA PHE A 232 5.08 4.45 15.26
C PHE A 232 4.31 3.48 16.16
N ASN A 233 3.60 4.03 17.15
CA ASN A 233 2.75 3.26 18.04
C ASN A 233 1.36 3.89 18.11
N PHE A 234 0.36 3.09 17.77
CA PHE A 234 -1.04 3.48 17.84
C PHE A 234 -1.56 3.58 19.28
N THR A 235 -0.89 3.05 20.32
CA THR A 235 -1.35 3.16 21.71
C THR A 235 -1.52 4.64 22.13
N PRO A 236 -2.64 5.00 22.78
CA PRO A 236 -2.90 6.37 23.19
C PRO A 236 -2.13 6.62 24.49
N ASN A 237 -0.87 7.05 24.37
CA ASN A 237 -0.11 7.50 25.54
C ASN A 237 -0.41 8.97 25.82
N ASN A 238 -0.80 9.26 27.06
CA ASN A 238 -0.93 10.59 27.67
C ASN A 238 0.40 11.39 27.77
N SER A 239 1.40 11.08 26.94
CA SER A 239 2.71 11.73 27.01
C SER A 239 2.94 12.66 25.81
N SER A 240 2.85 13.96 26.10
CA SER A 240 3.24 15.10 25.27
C SER A 240 4.63 14.92 24.67
N SER A 241 4.68 14.42 23.44
CA SER A 241 5.87 14.57 22.60
C SER A 241 5.74 15.91 21.87
N PRO A 242 6.73 16.82 21.94
CA PRO A 242 6.65 18.09 21.22
C PRO A 242 6.59 17.83 19.70
N PRO A 243 5.82 18.64 18.95
CA PRO A 243 5.67 18.44 17.51
C PRO A 243 7.03 18.57 16.81
N PRO A 244 7.31 17.73 15.79
CA PRO A 244 8.52 17.86 15.00
C PRO A 244 8.52 19.22 14.31
N ALA A 245 9.55 20.03 14.60
CA ALA A 245 9.75 21.32 13.95
C ALA A 245 9.99 21.10 12.45
N LEU A 246 9.16 21.73 11.62
CA LEU A 246 9.43 21.90 10.19
C LEU A 246 10.72 22.70 10.06
N SER A 247 11.83 22.02 9.76
CA SER A 247 13.06 22.70 9.40
C SER A 247 12.94 23.18 7.95
N PRO A 248 12.98 24.49 7.68
CA PRO A 248 13.04 24.98 6.31
C PRO A 248 14.33 24.46 5.65
N LEU A 249 14.18 23.95 4.43
CA LEU A 249 15.27 23.50 3.60
C LEU A 249 16.29 24.64 3.46
N SER A 250 17.49 24.44 3.98
CA SER A 250 18.63 25.34 3.74
C SER A 250 18.84 25.41 2.23
N SER A 251 18.52 26.55 1.63
CA SER A 251 18.81 26.83 0.23
C SER A 251 20.31 26.64 -0.04
N PRO A 252 20.72 25.89 -1.09
CA PRO A 252 22.12 25.82 -1.47
C PRO A 252 22.56 27.20 -1.99
N GLN A 253 23.30 27.90 -1.14
CA GLN A 253 24.01 29.13 -1.48
C GLN A 253 25.33 28.74 -2.15
N SER A 254 25.39 28.83 -3.48
CA SER A 254 26.56 29.27 -4.25
C SER A 254 26.25 29.23 -5.74
N SER A 255 25.98 30.40 -6.30
CA SER A 255 26.00 30.61 -7.74
C SER A 255 27.45 30.56 -8.25
N PRO A 256 27.80 29.78 -9.27
CA PRO A 256 29.06 29.98 -9.98
C PRO A 256 28.96 31.26 -10.85
N ALA A 257 30.03 32.05 -10.85
CA ALA A 257 30.15 33.28 -11.60
C ALA A 257 29.88 33.06 -13.10
N ARG A 258 29.03 33.91 -13.67
CA ARG A 258 28.72 33.95 -15.10
C ARG A 258 29.97 34.38 -15.89
N PRO A 259 30.40 33.64 -16.92
CA PRO A 259 31.40 34.14 -17.86
C PRO A 259 30.84 35.32 -18.67
N GLN A 260 31.58 36.43 -18.71
CA GLN A 260 31.26 37.58 -19.56
C GLN A 260 31.35 37.16 -21.04
N THR A 261 30.26 37.33 -21.76
CA THR A 261 30.20 37.09 -23.21
C THR A 261 30.57 38.38 -23.95
N PRO A 262 31.49 38.35 -24.92
CA PRO A 262 31.89 39.54 -25.67
C PRO A 262 30.80 39.96 -26.67
N THR A 263 30.66 41.29 -26.80
CA THR A 263 29.82 42.02 -27.73
C THR A 263 30.09 41.66 -29.19
N PRO A 264 29.09 41.29 -30.01
CA PRO A 264 29.27 41.23 -31.45
C PRO A 264 28.99 42.61 -32.07
N SER A 265 29.99 43.09 -32.80
CA SER A 265 29.93 44.25 -33.69
C SER A 265 28.93 44.04 -34.82
N SER A 266 28.13 45.08 -35.06
CA SER A 266 27.27 45.28 -36.22
C SER A 266 27.99 45.01 -37.54
N ASN A 267 27.42 44.17 -38.40
CA ASN A 267 27.67 44.26 -39.84
C ASN A 267 26.36 44.10 -40.62
N THR A 268 26.02 45.20 -41.28
CA THR A 268 25.00 45.38 -42.29
C THR A 268 25.27 44.51 -43.51
N ARG A 269 24.28 43.75 -44.00
CA ARG A 269 24.14 43.54 -45.45
C ARG A 269 22.70 43.21 -45.86
N ALA A 270 22.20 44.01 -46.78
CA ALA A 270 20.93 43.84 -47.48
C ALA A 270 21.05 42.83 -48.64
N SER A 271 19.97 42.08 -48.90
CA SER A 271 19.57 41.54 -50.22
C SER A 271 18.21 40.83 -50.05
N LYS A 272 17.05 41.39 -50.43
CA LYS A 272 16.39 41.46 -51.76
C LYS A 272 15.91 40.10 -52.34
N ARG A 273 14.58 40.04 -52.59
CA ARG A 273 13.80 39.19 -53.55
C ARG A 273 13.64 37.69 -53.21
N ALA A 274 12.58 36.96 -53.58
CA ALA A 274 11.30 37.22 -54.26
C ALA A 274 10.32 36.05 -54.02
N ARG A 275 9.02 36.30 -54.29
CA ARG A 275 7.88 35.37 -54.49
C ARG A 275 8.21 34.01 -55.12
N THR A 276 7.42 32.99 -54.76
CA THR A 276 6.46 32.33 -55.67
C THR A 276 5.42 31.54 -54.89
N ASP A 277 4.17 31.65 -55.34
CA ASP A 277 2.99 30.88 -54.96
C ASP A 277 3.12 29.40 -55.35
N SER A 278 2.46 28.52 -54.59
CA SER A 278 1.68 27.34 -55.04
C SER A 278 0.92 26.77 -53.84
#